data_AF-A0A2G6HZ52-F1
#
_entry.id   AF-A0A2G6HZ52-F1
#
_cell.length_a   1.000
_cell.length_b   1.000
_cell.length_c   1.000
_cell.angle_alpha   90.00
_cell.angle_beta   90.00
_cell.angle_gamma   90.00
#
_symmetry.space_group_name_H-M   'P 1'
#
loop_
_entity.id
_entity.type
_entity.pdbx_description
1 polymer ?
#
loop_
_entity_poly.entity_id
_entity_poly.type
_entity_poly.pdbx_seq_one_letter_code
_entity_poly.pdbx_strand_id
1 'polypeptide(L)'
;MAGSLGVEWADWDAWMPGDSAEEYTPKFPFRVYLDGLRSPFNVGSVMRTAVAFGAERLWVSPECASPLHPRCRRSAMGADGRLSWQTASLDDLTGKETGTLFALELGGTSLSDFHFPSSGTVILGSEELGVRPELMRRAESDAGVVSIALPGPKASLNVGVAFGILMQRWCEYVQTAGDS
;
A
#
# COMPACT_ATOMS: atom_id res chain seq x y z
N MET A 1 37.56 -0.78 -12.17
CA MET A 1 36.26 -1.41 -12.45
C MET A 1 35.74 -2.04 -11.16
N ALA A 2 35.18 -1.20 -10.29
CA ALA A 2 34.38 -1.56 -9.11
C ALA A 2 33.58 -0.28 -8.82
N GLY A 3 32.27 -0.32 -9.04
CA GLY A 3 31.40 0.85 -8.95
C GLY A 3 31.14 1.25 -7.50
N SER A 4 31.27 2.54 -7.23
CA SER A 4 31.26 3.23 -5.94
C SER A 4 29.85 3.43 -5.36
N LEU A 5 29.25 2.39 -4.79
CA LEU A 5 28.04 2.52 -3.97
C LEU A 5 28.30 1.72 -2.68
N GLY A 6 28.90 2.39 -1.69
CA GLY A 6 29.45 1.83 -0.45
C GLY A 6 28.41 1.31 0.55
N VAL A 7 27.46 0.52 0.07
CA VAL A 7 26.53 -0.28 0.87
C VAL A 7 26.77 -1.72 0.45
N GLU A 8 27.02 -2.64 1.37
CA GLU A 8 27.03 -4.08 1.01
C GLU A 8 25.61 -4.48 0.58
N TRP A 9 25.42 -4.67 -0.72
CA TRP A 9 24.13 -4.78 -1.43
C TRP A 9 23.23 -5.97 -1.04
N ALA A 10 23.56 -6.73 0.01
CA ALA A 10 22.89 -7.98 0.36
C ALA A 10 22.20 -7.96 1.73
N ASP A 11 22.20 -6.81 2.41
CA ASP A 11 21.51 -6.70 3.69
C ASP A 11 20.07 -6.20 3.42
N TRP A 12 19.14 -7.14 3.28
CA TRP A 12 17.72 -6.85 3.02
C TRP A 12 17.04 -6.11 4.19
N ASP A 13 17.73 -6.04 5.34
CA ASP A 13 17.39 -5.28 6.54
C ASP A 13 18.07 -3.90 6.58
N ALA A 14 18.96 -3.57 5.64
CA ALA A 14 19.66 -2.29 5.60
C ALA A 14 18.70 -1.15 5.25
N TRP A 15 18.47 -0.30 6.25
CA TRP A 15 17.85 1.01 6.10
C TRP A 15 18.77 1.93 5.31
N MET A 16 18.18 2.92 4.63
CA MET A 16 18.97 3.85 3.83
C MET A 16 19.93 4.64 4.73
N PRO A 17 21.18 4.90 4.30
CA PRO A 17 22.13 5.68 5.08
C PRO A 17 21.54 7.06 5.46
N GLY A 18 21.41 7.32 6.76
CA GLY A 18 20.89 8.59 7.30
C GLY A 18 19.48 8.50 7.91
N ASP A 19 18.71 7.46 7.59
CA ASP A 19 17.54 7.10 8.39
C ASP A 19 18.05 6.29 9.59
N SER A 20 17.91 6.83 10.81
CA SER A 20 18.17 6.01 11.99
C SER A 20 17.21 4.84 11.95
N ALA A 21 17.66 3.66 12.38
CA ALA A 21 16.79 2.50 12.47
C ALA A 21 15.56 2.72 13.39
N GLU A 22 15.48 3.85 14.11
CA GLU A 22 14.53 4.11 15.18
C GLU A 22 13.38 5.08 14.80
N GLU A 23 13.48 5.90 13.75
CA GLU A 23 12.46 6.92 13.47
C GLU A 23 11.95 6.92 12.01
N TYR A 24 10.74 6.41 11.80
CA TYR A 24 10.05 6.46 10.51
C TYR A 24 9.24 7.75 10.37
N THR A 25 9.60 8.58 9.39
CA THR A 25 8.84 9.79 9.03
C THR A 25 8.12 9.58 7.70
N PRO A 26 6.77 9.58 7.68
CA PRO A 26 6.00 9.54 6.43
C PRO A 26 6.44 10.62 5.45
N LYS A 27 6.54 10.27 4.17
CA LYS A 27 6.88 11.20 3.08
C LYS A 27 5.66 11.69 2.33
N PHE A 28 4.60 10.87 2.32
CA PHE A 28 3.35 11.19 1.66
C PHE A 28 2.17 10.92 2.60
N PRO A 29 1.08 11.70 2.49
CA PRO A 29 -0.17 11.44 3.20
C PRO A 29 -0.96 10.29 2.54
N PHE A 30 -0.24 9.23 2.16
CA PHE A 30 -0.77 8.02 1.55
C PHE A 30 -1.11 7.03 2.65
N ARG A 31 -2.28 6.44 2.54
CA ARG A 31 -2.80 5.51 3.54
C ARG A 31 -3.29 4.27 2.83
N VAL A 32 -3.36 3.18 3.56
CA VAL A 32 -3.75 1.88 3.00
C VAL A 32 -4.80 1.27 3.90
N TYR A 33 -5.88 0.76 3.32
CA TYR A 33 -6.86 -0.06 4.01
C TYR A 33 -6.82 -1.49 3.48
N LEU A 34 -6.58 -2.46 4.36
CA LEU A 34 -6.68 -3.88 4.04
C LEU A 34 -8.08 -4.38 4.34
N ASP A 35 -8.76 -4.91 3.33
CA ASP A 35 -10.11 -5.43 3.41
C ASP A 35 -10.11 -6.96 3.34
N GLY A 36 -10.13 -7.62 4.50
CA GLY A 36 -10.22 -9.09 4.58
C GLY A 36 -9.04 -9.84 3.96
N LEU A 37 -7.83 -9.29 4.02
CA LEU A 37 -6.62 -9.90 3.49
C LEU A 37 -6.13 -11.03 4.40
N ARG A 38 -6.24 -12.28 3.96
CA ARG A 38 -6.10 -13.46 4.83
C ARG A 38 -4.68 -13.99 4.93
N SER A 39 -3.81 -13.66 3.98
CA SER A 39 -2.42 -14.13 4.03
C SER A 39 -1.58 -13.22 4.93
N PRO A 40 -1.02 -13.74 6.05
CA PRO A 40 -0.10 -12.94 6.86
C PRO A 40 1.16 -12.55 6.07
N PHE A 41 1.57 -13.33 5.08
CA PHE A 41 2.67 -12.95 4.18
C PHE A 41 2.33 -11.69 3.38
N ASN A 42 1.11 -11.62 2.82
CA ASN A 42 0.68 -10.46 2.03
C ASN A 42 0.51 -9.21 2.90
N VAL A 43 -0.07 -9.34 4.11
CA VAL A 43 -0.15 -8.22 5.07
C VAL A 43 1.25 -7.67 5.35
N GLY A 44 2.23 -8.53 5.67
CA GLY A 44 3.60 -8.09 5.92
C GLY A 44 4.26 -7.47 4.68
N SER A 45 4.04 -8.04 3.48
CA SER A 45 4.53 -7.49 2.22
C SER A 45 3.97 -6.09 1.94
N VAL A 46 2.69 -5.85 2.25
CA VAL A 46 2.07 -4.51 2.12
C VAL A 46 2.67 -3.54 3.13
N MET A 47 2.86 -3.94 4.40
CA MET A 47 3.51 -3.09 5.41
C MET A 47 4.92 -2.67 4.98
N ARG A 48 5.73 -3.63 4.49
CA ARG A 48 7.07 -3.36 3.99
C ARG A 48 7.06 -2.37 2.83
N THR A 49 6.17 -2.58 1.88
CA THR A 49 6.01 -1.71 0.70
C THR A 49 5.56 -0.30 1.12
N ALA A 50 4.60 -0.20 2.04
CA ALA A 50 4.09 1.07 2.54
C ALA A 50 5.20 1.90 3.19
N VAL A 51 6.06 1.28 4.03
CA VAL A 51 7.23 1.96 4.60
C VAL A 51 8.25 2.35 3.54
N ALA A 52 8.56 1.46 2.58
CA ALA A 52 9.50 1.74 1.52
C ALA A 52 9.10 2.96 0.65
N PHE A 53 7.80 3.19 0.47
CA PHE A 53 7.25 4.33 -0.26
C PHE A 53 6.87 5.51 0.64
N GLY A 54 7.14 5.46 1.95
CA GLY A 54 6.88 6.59 2.85
C GLY A 54 5.39 6.87 3.12
N ALA A 55 4.53 5.85 3.11
CA ALA A 55 3.11 5.95 3.45
C ALA A 55 2.86 6.26 4.94
N GLU A 56 1.85 7.05 5.24
CA GLU A 56 1.54 7.52 6.58
C GLU A 56 1.02 6.42 7.51
N ARG A 57 0.06 5.61 7.03
CA ARG A 57 -0.69 4.69 7.90
C ARG A 57 -1.26 3.49 7.16
N LEU A 58 -1.37 2.38 7.88
CA LEU A 58 -2.13 1.20 7.50
C LEU A 58 -3.33 0.97 8.43
N TRP A 59 -4.51 0.81 7.85
CA TRP A 59 -5.68 0.30 8.54
C TRP A 59 -5.93 -1.14 8.11
N VAL A 60 -6.31 -1.95 9.09
CA VAL A 60 -6.46 -3.39 8.90
C VAL A 60 -7.87 -3.79 9.32
N SER A 61 -8.66 -4.34 8.42
CA SER A 61 -9.99 -4.80 8.78
C SER A 61 -9.92 -5.96 9.79
N PRO A 62 -10.93 -6.14 10.67
CA PRO A 62 -10.94 -7.24 11.64
C PRO A 62 -10.81 -8.64 11.03
N GLU A 63 -11.20 -8.79 9.75
CA GLU A 63 -11.15 -10.05 9.01
C GLU A 63 -9.77 -10.37 8.41
N CYS A 64 -8.81 -9.43 8.48
CA CYS A 64 -7.46 -9.65 7.98
C CYS A 64 -6.63 -10.54 8.90
N ALA A 65 -5.58 -11.15 8.34
CA ALA A 65 -4.53 -11.75 9.16
C ALA A 65 -3.87 -10.68 10.05
N SER A 66 -3.63 -11.04 11.31
CA SER A 66 -3.06 -10.11 12.29
C SER A 66 -1.66 -9.64 11.86
N PRO A 67 -1.37 -8.32 11.89
CA PRO A 67 -0.02 -7.79 11.70
C PRO A 67 1.00 -8.35 12.71
N LEU A 68 0.53 -8.79 13.89
CA LEU A 68 1.36 -9.39 14.94
C LEU A 68 1.71 -10.86 14.67
N HIS A 69 1.13 -11.48 13.65
CA HIS A 69 1.37 -12.88 13.32
C HIS A 69 2.86 -13.09 12.94
N PRO A 70 3.55 -14.15 13.42
CA PRO A 70 4.98 -14.34 13.17
C PRO A 70 5.39 -14.34 11.69
N ARG A 71 4.54 -14.90 10.82
CA ARG A 71 4.77 -14.86 9.36
C ARG A 71 4.60 -13.46 8.75
N CYS A 72 3.71 -12.64 9.32
CA CYS A 72 3.55 -11.26 8.90
C CYS A 72 4.80 -10.45 9.26
N ARG A 73 5.21 -10.48 10.53
CA ARG A 73 6.42 -9.83 11.01
C ARG A 73 7.67 -10.20 10.20
N ARG A 74 7.83 -11.48 9.89
CA ARG A 74 8.94 -11.96 9.05
C ARG A 74 8.91 -11.34 7.65
N SER A 75 7.74 -11.17 7.06
CA SER A 75 7.59 -10.60 5.71
C SER A 75 7.65 -9.07 5.72
N ALA A 76 7.25 -8.45 6.83
CA ALA A 76 7.31 -7.01 7.07
C ALA A 76 8.74 -6.49 7.27
N MET A 77 9.66 -7.35 7.74
CA MET A 77 11.07 -7.01 7.95
C MET A 77 11.24 -5.74 8.83
N GLY A 78 10.54 -5.72 9.97
CA GLY A 78 10.58 -4.61 10.91
C GLY A 78 9.75 -3.39 10.53
N ALA A 79 9.07 -3.41 9.38
CA ALA A 79 8.10 -2.35 9.03
C ALA A 79 6.90 -2.31 10.00
N ASP A 80 6.55 -3.43 10.63
CA ASP A 80 5.42 -3.53 11.57
C ASP A 80 5.62 -2.76 12.87
N GLY A 81 6.87 -2.48 13.25
CA GLY A 81 7.21 -1.63 14.40
C GLY A 81 7.39 -0.15 14.07
N ARG A 82 7.35 0.23 12.79
CA ARG A 82 7.63 1.60 12.31
C ARG A 82 6.42 2.27 11.67
N LEU A 83 5.67 1.53 10.86
CA LEU A 83 4.44 2.01 10.26
C LEU A 83 3.37 2.16 11.33
N SER A 84 2.71 3.33 11.38
CA SER A 84 1.51 3.47 12.19
C SER A 84 0.42 2.56 11.62
N TRP A 85 -0.11 1.64 12.42
CA TRP A 85 -1.23 0.81 12.01
C TRP A 85 -2.23 0.56 13.14
N GLN A 86 -3.48 0.36 12.75
CA GLN A 86 -4.55 0.00 13.69
C GLN A 86 -5.60 -0.89 13.01
N THR A 87 -6.29 -1.68 13.82
CA THR A 87 -7.50 -2.36 13.35
C THR A 87 -8.61 -1.33 13.17
N ALA A 88 -9.31 -1.38 12.03
CA ALA A 88 -10.40 -0.46 11.72
C ALA A 88 -11.48 -1.17 10.89
N SER A 89 -12.72 -1.03 11.30
CA SER A 89 -13.89 -1.46 10.52
C SER A 89 -14.11 -0.53 9.32
N LEU A 90 -15.03 -0.93 8.46
CA LEU A 90 -15.45 -0.13 7.32
C LEU A 90 -16.09 1.20 7.76
N ASP A 91 -16.77 1.23 8.90
CA ASP A 91 -17.42 2.43 9.43
C ASP A 91 -16.42 3.44 10.00
N ASP A 92 -15.23 2.98 10.37
CA ASP A 92 -14.13 3.83 10.81
C ASP A 92 -13.46 4.57 9.64
N LEU A 93 -13.75 4.17 8.39
CA LEU A 93 -13.23 4.83 7.20
C LEU A 93 -14.06 6.06 6.81
N THR A 94 -14.10 7.06 7.69
CA THR A 94 -14.88 8.28 7.47
C THR A 94 -14.10 9.55 7.80
N GLY A 95 -14.38 10.61 7.05
CA GLY A 95 -13.94 11.96 7.37
C GLY A 95 -12.56 12.33 6.83
N LYS A 96 -11.97 13.37 7.43
CA LYS A 96 -10.71 13.96 6.95
C LYS A 96 -9.50 13.06 7.20
N GLU A 97 -9.56 12.18 8.21
CA GLU A 97 -8.45 11.29 8.56
C GLU A 97 -8.20 10.20 7.52
N THR A 98 -9.21 9.79 6.75
CA THR A 98 -9.02 8.86 5.62
C THR A 98 -8.56 9.55 4.35
N GLY A 99 -8.80 10.85 4.21
CA GLY A 99 -8.65 11.52 2.92
C GLY A 99 -9.52 10.86 1.84
N THR A 100 -9.17 11.11 0.58
CA THR A 100 -9.86 10.58 -0.60
C THR A 100 -9.67 9.07 -0.72
N LEU A 101 -10.77 8.33 -0.90
CA LEU A 101 -10.78 6.88 -1.06
C LEU A 101 -10.70 6.46 -2.53
N PHE A 102 -9.93 5.42 -2.79
CA PHE A 102 -9.94 4.70 -4.07
C PHE A 102 -9.59 3.23 -3.85
N ALA A 103 -9.92 2.37 -4.80
CA ALA A 103 -9.65 0.93 -4.70
C ALA A 103 -8.70 0.46 -5.80
N LEU A 104 -7.79 -0.45 -5.44
CA LEU A 104 -7.03 -1.24 -6.42
C LEU A 104 -7.80 -2.54 -6.71
N GLU A 105 -8.43 -2.61 -7.87
CA GLU A 105 -9.26 -3.75 -8.27
C GLU A 105 -9.27 -3.87 -9.80
N LEU A 106 -9.71 -5.02 -10.33
CA LEU A 106 -9.90 -5.23 -11.76
C LEU A 106 -11.11 -4.47 -12.31
N GLY A 107 -11.05 -4.06 -13.58
CA GLY A 107 -12.19 -3.44 -14.30
C GLY A 107 -12.40 -1.94 -14.04
N GLY A 108 -11.47 -1.29 -13.33
CA GLY A 108 -11.41 0.16 -13.16
C GLY A 108 -10.59 0.87 -14.24
N THR A 109 -10.23 2.12 -13.95
CA THR A 109 -9.41 2.97 -14.83
C THR A 109 -7.97 2.46 -14.87
N SER A 110 -7.35 2.44 -16.05
CA SER A 110 -5.94 2.07 -16.17
C SER A 110 -5.06 2.94 -15.28
N LEU A 111 -4.08 2.33 -14.63
CA LEU A 111 -3.09 2.98 -13.77
C LEU A 111 -2.33 4.14 -14.46
N SER A 112 -2.19 4.13 -15.78
CA SER A 112 -1.62 5.24 -16.55
C SER A 112 -2.52 6.47 -16.60
N ASP A 113 -3.84 6.27 -16.59
CA ASP A 113 -4.86 7.28 -16.89
C ASP A 113 -5.64 7.71 -15.63
N PHE A 114 -5.43 7.01 -14.51
CA PHE A 114 -6.07 7.31 -13.24
C PHE A 114 -5.49 8.60 -12.63
N HIS A 115 -6.37 9.52 -12.22
CA HIS A 115 -5.98 10.74 -11.53
C HIS A 115 -5.83 10.46 -10.03
N PHE A 116 -4.60 10.27 -9.58
CA PHE A 116 -4.34 9.95 -8.18
C PHE A 116 -4.56 11.15 -7.25
N PRO A 117 -5.12 10.95 -6.04
CA PRO A 117 -5.23 12.01 -5.05
C PRO A 117 -3.85 12.36 -4.46
N SER A 118 -3.60 13.63 -4.15
CA SER A 118 -2.37 14.05 -3.44
C SER A 118 -2.30 13.55 -1.99
N SER A 119 -3.46 13.23 -1.41
CA SER A 119 -3.63 12.65 -0.08
C SER A 119 -4.85 11.72 -0.09
N GLY A 120 -4.71 10.49 0.36
CA GLY A 120 -5.82 9.54 0.32
C GLY A 120 -5.51 8.16 0.85
N THR A 121 -6.48 7.27 0.69
CA THR A 121 -6.42 5.87 1.10
C THR A 121 -6.71 4.95 -0.06
N VAL A 122 -5.76 4.07 -0.36
CA VAL A 122 -6.01 2.94 -1.27
C VAL A 122 -6.60 1.76 -0.50
N ILE A 123 -7.66 1.18 -1.03
CA ILE A 123 -8.31 -0.02 -0.52
C ILE A 123 -7.77 -1.23 -1.27
N LEU A 124 -7.28 -2.22 -0.53
CA LEU A 124 -6.78 -3.50 -1.04
C LEU A 124 -7.67 -4.64 -0.55
N GLY A 125 -8.22 -5.41 -1.48
CA GLY A 125 -9.16 -6.48 -1.20
C GLY A 125 -8.53 -7.82 -0.81
N SER A 126 -9.41 -8.76 -0.46
CA SER A 126 -9.09 -10.15 -0.18
C SER A 126 -8.56 -10.85 -1.44
N GLU A 127 -7.64 -11.81 -1.26
CA GLU A 127 -7.11 -12.61 -2.36
C GLU A 127 -8.18 -13.47 -3.06
N GLU A 128 -9.24 -13.82 -2.34
CA GLU A 128 -10.32 -14.70 -2.82
C GLU A 128 -11.55 -13.92 -3.27
N LEU A 129 -11.89 -12.85 -2.56
CA LEU A 129 -13.17 -12.14 -2.71
C LEU A 129 -13.04 -10.74 -3.32
N GLY A 130 -11.81 -10.24 -3.49
CA GLY A 130 -11.58 -8.85 -3.86
C GLY A 130 -12.04 -7.87 -2.78
N VAL A 131 -12.31 -6.63 -3.18
CA VAL A 131 -12.83 -5.58 -2.29
C VAL A 131 -14.33 -5.76 -2.07
N ARG A 132 -14.80 -5.62 -0.82
CA ARG A 132 -16.24 -5.70 -0.49
C ARG A 132 -17.06 -4.69 -1.31
N PRO A 133 -18.28 -5.06 -1.79
CA PRO A 133 -19.10 -4.17 -2.62
C PRO A 133 -19.40 -2.80 -2.02
N GLU A 134 -19.48 -2.68 -0.69
CA GLU A 134 -19.68 -1.40 -0.04
C GLU A 134 -18.47 -0.47 -0.16
N LEU A 135 -17.26 -0.99 -0.01
CA LEU A 135 -16.02 -0.23 -0.20
C LEU A 135 -15.82 0.15 -1.66
N MET A 136 -16.18 -0.74 -2.60
CA MET A 136 -16.17 -0.43 -4.02
C MET A 136 -17.07 0.78 -4.33
N ARG A 137 -18.31 0.79 -3.84
CA ARG A 137 -19.21 1.94 -4.03
C ARG A 137 -18.66 3.23 -3.41
N ARG A 138 -18.01 3.14 -2.24
CA ARG A 138 -17.39 4.31 -1.59
C ARG A 138 -16.20 4.84 -2.42
N ALA A 139 -15.35 3.96 -2.92
CA ALA A 139 -14.25 4.31 -3.80
C ALA A 139 -14.75 4.93 -5.11
N GLU A 140 -15.72 4.30 -5.78
CA GLU A 140 -16.36 4.80 -7.01
C GLU A 140 -17.01 6.19 -6.83
N SER A 141 -17.57 6.46 -5.65
CA SER A 141 -18.18 7.76 -5.34
C SER A 141 -17.15 8.85 -4.98
N ASP A 142 -15.88 8.49 -4.85
CA ASP A 142 -14.78 9.39 -4.48
C ASP A 142 -13.75 9.46 -5.63
N ALA A 143 -12.52 8.95 -5.48
CA ALA A 143 -11.52 9.01 -6.56
C ALA A 143 -11.67 7.90 -7.62
N GLY A 144 -12.37 6.81 -7.31
CA GLY A 144 -12.67 5.74 -8.25
C GLY A 144 -11.93 4.42 -7.98
N VAL A 145 -11.91 3.58 -9.01
CA VAL A 145 -11.24 2.27 -9.01
C VAL A 145 -10.10 2.32 -10.02
N VAL A 146 -8.90 1.93 -9.60
CA VAL A 146 -7.70 1.85 -10.44
C VAL A 146 -7.35 0.39 -10.70
N SER A 147 -6.93 0.11 -11.93
CA SER A 147 -6.56 -1.22 -12.41
C SER A 147 -5.19 -1.25 -13.06
N ILE A 148 -4.47 -2.35 -12.85
CA ILE A 148 -3.20 -2.64 -13.53
C ILE A 148 -3.52 -3.39 -14.82
N ALA A 149 -3.04 -2.89 -15.96
CA ALA A 149 -3.17 -3.59 -17.24
C ALA A 149 -2.32 -4.87 -17.25
N LEU A 150 -2.96 -6.02 -17.47
CA LEU A 150 -2.32 -7.34 -17.51
C LEU A 150 -2.47 -7.94 -18.93
N PRO A 151 -1.47 -7.80 -19.82
CA PRO A 151 -1.57 -8.32 -21.19
C PRO A 151 -1.42 -9.85 -21.30
N GLY A 152 -1.01 -10.51 -20.20
CA GLY A 152 -0.84 -11.95 -20.14
C GLY A 152 -2.13 -12.71 -19.83
N PRO A 153 -2.09 -14.06 -19.82
CA PRO A 153 -3.26 -14.90 -19.58
C PRO A 153 -3.68 -14.99 -18.09
N LYS A 154 -2.95 -14.33 -17.18
CA LYS A 154 -3.24 -14.34 -15.75
C LYS A 154 -4.17 -13.19 -15.40
N ALA A 155 -5.26 -13.51 -14.73
CA ALA A 155 -6.31 -12.56 -14.39
C ALA A 155 -5.94 -11.62 -13.22
N SER A 156 -4.90 -11.93 -12.45
CA SER A 156 -4.51 -11.14 -11.28
C SER A 156 -3.03 -11.29 -10.93
N LEU A 157 -2.56 -10.36 -10.11
CA LEU A 157 -1.24 -10.38 -9.47
C LEU A 157 -1.39 -10.73 -7.98
N ASN A 158 -0.27 -11.11 -7.35
CA ASN A 158 -0.20 -11.08 -5.89
C ASN A 158 -0.45 -9.64 -5.39
N VAL A 159 -1.22 -9.47 -4.32
CA VAL A 159 -1.61 -8.13 -3.81
C VAL A 159 -0.41 -7.26 -3.42
N GLY A 160 0.66 -7.84 -2.87
CA GLY A 160 1.87 -7.10 -2.52
C GLY A 160 2.58 -6.55 -3.75
N VAL A 161 2.61 -7.34 -4.84
CA VAL A 161 3.16 -6.91 -6.14
C VAL A 161 2.29 -5.83 -6.76
N ALA A 162 0.97 -6.04 -6.78
CA ALA A 162 0.02 -5.07 -7.32
C ALA A 162 0.10 -3.73 -6.57
N PHE A 163 0.18 -3.79 -5.24
CA PHE A 163 0.34 -2.62 -4.38
C PHE A 163 1.67 -1.89 -4.65
N GLY A 164 2.78 -2.60 -4.83
CA GLY A 164 4.06 -1.98 -5.20
C GLY A 164 4.01 -1.22 -6.53
N ILE A 165 3.38 -1.81 -7.56
CA ILE A 165 3.19 -1.14 -8.86
C ILE A 165 2.35 0.13 -8.70
N LEU A 166 1.28 0.05 -7.92
CA LEU A 166 0.41 1.19 -7.62
C LEU A 166 1.17 2.30 -6.88
N MET A 167 1.91 1.97 -5.82
CA MET A 167 2.65 2.95 -5.03
C MET A 167 3.69 3.71 -5.85
N GLN A 168 4.44 3.00 -6.72
CA GLN A 168 5.37 3.64 -7.63
C GLN A 168 4.69 4.70 -8.49
N ARG A 169 3.56 4.35 -9.11
CA ARG A 169 2.82 5.29 -9.97
C ARG A 169 2.21 6.43 -9.18
N TRP A 170 1.67 6.16 -8.00
CA TRP A 170 1.06 7.18 -7.15
C TRP A 170 2.10 8.21 -6.71
N CYS A 171 3.29 7.78 -6.29
CA CYS A 171 4.42 8.66 -5.97
C CYS A 171 4.80 9.54 -7.17
N GLU A 172 5.03 8.94 -8.34
CA GLU A 172 5.38 9.68 -9.57
C GLU A 172 4.33 10.75 -9.93
N TYR A 173 3.04 10.38 -9.85
CA TYR A 173 1.94 11.28 -10.15
C TYR A 173 1.95 12.51 -9.23
N VAL A 174 2.09 12.30 -7.92
CA VAL A 174 2.07 13.39 -6.94
C VAL A 174 3.32 14.26 -7.01
N GLN A 175 4.49 13.68 -7.28
CA GLN A 175 5.74 14.44 -7.43
C GLN A 175 5.68 15.33 -8.68
N THR A 176 5.25 14.80 -9.81
CA THR A 176 5.13 15.59 -11.06
C THR A 176 4.07 16.68 -10.96
N ALA A 177 2.96 16.43 -10.27
CA ALA A 177 1.93 17.42 -10.02
C ALA A 177 2.36 18.53 -9.04
N GLY A 178 3.30 18.24 -8.12
CA GLY A 178 3.84 19.22 -7.17
C GLY A 178 4.95 20.11 -7.73
N ASP A 179 5.59 19.69 -8.84
CA ASP A 179 6.61 20.46 -9.56
C ASP A 179 6.02 21.45 -10.60
N SER A 180 4.69 21.53 -10.69
CA SER A 180 3.93 22.39 -11.61
C SER A 180 3.32 23.60 -10.91
#